data_AF-A0A3E0IKB1-F1
#
_entry.id   AF-A0A3E0IKB1-F1
#
_cell.length_a   1.000
_cell.length_b   1.000
_cell.length_c   1.000
_cell.angle_alpha   90.00
_cell.angle_beta   90.00
_cell.angle_gamma   90.00
#
_symmetry.space_group_name_H-M   'P 1'
#
loop_
_entity.id
_entity.type
_entity.pdbx_description
1 polymer ?
#
loop_
_entity_poly.entity_id
_entity_poly.type
_entity_poly.pdbx_seq_one_letter_code
_entity_poly.pdbx_strand_id
1 'polypeptide(L)'
;MKRRLKIIPKHRYNTLWQMYRYIQFTKILKNTVIIEIARYIPFVRLKRWVYRRFLKMSIGPHTALAYKVVPDLLYPEKITIGKNVIIG
;
A
#
# COMPACT_ATOMS: atom_id res chain seq x y z
N MET A 1 -13.56 -2.15 19.35
CA MET A 1 -13.30 -2.86 18.07
C MET A 1 -12.00 -3.65 18.18
N LYS A 2 -12.02 -4.98 18.31
CA LYS A 2 -10.82 -5.83 18.49
C LYS A 2 -10.05 -5.89 17.15
N ARG A 3 -8.85 -5.32 17.05
CA ARG A 3 -8.01 -5.44 15.84
C ARG A 3 -7.59 -6.91 15.69
N ARG A 4 -7.93 -7.56 14.56
CA ARG A 4 -7.47 -8.93 14.25
C ARG A 4 -5.96 -8.90 13.96
N LEU A 5 -5.15 -9.09 15.01
CA LEU A 5 -3.70 -9.22 14.91
C LEU A 5 -3.34 -10.63 14.46
N LYS A 6 -2.67 -10.73 13.30
CA LYS A 6 -2.06 -11.99 12.85
C LYS A 6 -0.59 -11.95 13.25
N ILE A 7 -0.25 -12.69 14.30
CA ILE A 7 1.13 -12.81 14.79
C ILE A 7 1.73 -14.06 14.16
N ILE A 8 2.86 -13.89 13.46
CA ILE A 8 3.60 -15.00 12.84
C ILE A 8 4.90 -15.16 13.64
N PRO A 9 5.13 -16.31 14.30
CA PRO A 9 6.35 -16.54 15.08
C PRO A 9 7.58 -16.53 14.17
N LYS A 10 8.64 -15.83 14.58
CA LYS A 10 9.92 -15.83 13.85
C LYS A 10 10.75 -17.01 14.33
N HIS A 11 11.43 -17.69 13.39
CA HIS A 11 12.22 -18.89 13.72
C HIS A 11 13.73 -18.73 13.63
N ARG A 12 14.29 -17.72 12.91
CA ARG A 12 15.76 -17.48 12.91
C ARG A 12 16.25 -16.19 12.21
N TYR A 13 15.59 -15.73 11.14
CA TYR A 13 16.05 -14.59 10.33
C TYR A 13 15.06 -13.40 10.33
N ASN A 14 15.51 -12.24 9.86
CA ASN A 14 14.69 -11.03 9.80
C ASN A 14 13.43 -11.23 8.93
N THR A 15 12.31 -10.63 9.35
CA THR A 15 10.99 -10.79 8.73
C THR A 15 10.94 -10.31 7.28
N LEU A 16 11.74 -9.31 6.92
CA LEU A 16 11.87 -8.84 5.54
C LEU A 16 12.56 -9.88 4.65
N TRP A 17 13.53 -10.62 5.19
CA TRP A 17 14.24 -11.66 4.46
C TRP A 17 13.35 -12.87 4.19
N GLN A 18 12.45 -13.18 5.14
CA GLN A 18 11.46 -14.24 4.98
C GLN A 18 10.18 -13.80 4.26
N MET A 19 10.06 -12.52 3.89
CA MET A 19 8.85 -11.95 3.30
C MET A 19 8.41 -12.67 2.02
N TYR A 20 9.37 -13.06 1.17
CA TYR A 20 9.13 -13.81 -0.05
C TYR A 20 8.55 -15.21 0.19
N ARG A 21 8.65 -15.73 1.42
CA ARG A 21 8.03 -17.01 1.83
C ARG A 21 6.55 -16.84 2.19
N TYR A 22 6.14 -15.64 2.61
CA TYR A 22 4.76 -15.35 3.04
C TYR A 22 3.93 -14.61 1.99
N ILE A 23 4.58 -13.93 1.04
CA ILE A 23 3.94 -13.11 0.03
C ILE A 23 4.44 -13.54 -1.34
N GLN A 24 3.51 -13.71 -2.28
CA GLN A 24 3.83 -14.00 -3.67
C GLN A 24 4.67 -12.88 -4.28
N PHE A 25 5.83 -13.21 -4.85
CA PHE A 25 6.73 -12.25 -5.50
C PHE A 25 6.03 -11.43 -6.58
N THR A 26 5.17 -12.06 -7.37
CA THR A 26 4.38 -11.39 -8.43
C THR A 26 3.48 -10.28 -7.89
N LYS A 27 2.92 -10.45 -6.69
CA LYS A 27 2.12 -9.42 -6.02
C LYS A 27 2.99 -8.21 -5.65
N ILE A 28 4.16 -8.46 -5.05
CA ILE A 28 5.09 -7.39 -4.67
C ILE A 28 5.57 -6.66 -5.92
N LEU A 29 6.01 -7.39 -6.95
CA LEU A 29 6.47 -6.80 -8.20
C LEU A 29 5.41 -5.90 -8.83
N LYS A 30 4.17 -6.39 -8.94
CA LYS A 30 3.04 -5.61 -9.47
C LYS A 30 2.83 -4.33 -8.66
N ASN A 31 2.80 -4.44 -7.33
CA ASN A 31 2.60 -3.29 -6.44
C ASN A 31 3.73 -2.26 -6.61
N THR A 32 4.98 -2.72 -6.65
CA THR A 32 6.16 -1.87 -6.86
C THR A 32 6.08 -1.10 -8.17
N VAL A 33 5.78 -1.77 -9.29
CA VAL A 33 5.66 -1.12 -10.60
C VAL A 33 4.58 -0.05 -10.60
N ILE A 34 3.41 -0.33 -10.03
CA ILE A 34 2.31 0.64 -9.95
C ILE A 34 2.70 1.85 -9.10
N ILE A 35 3.33 1.63 -7.96
CA ILE A 35 3.72 2.70 -7.03
C ILE A 35 4.82 3.56 -7.63
N GLU A 36 5.77 2.96 -8.34
CA GLU A 36 6.84 3.68 -9.02
C GLU A 36 6.27 4.57 -10.13
N ILE A 37 5.36 4.04 -10.96
CA ILE A 37 4.66 4.84 -11.99
C ILE A 37 3.85 5.98 -11.34
N ALA A 38 3.14 5.70 -10.25
CA ALA A 38 2.36 6.71 -9.54
C ALA A 38 3.22 7.79 -8.87
N ARG A 39 4.52 7.55 -8.66
CA ARG A 39 5.46 8.55 -8.12
C ARG A 39 5.70 9.68 -9.12
N TYR A 40 5.83 9.36 -10.40
CA TYR A 40 6.11 10.34 -11.46
C TYR A 40 4.88 11.15 -11.91
N ILE A 41 3.67 10.68 -11.62
CA ILE A 41 2.43 11.37 -11.97
C ILE A 41 2.17 12.50 -10.97
N PRO A 42 2.13 13.80 -11.32
CA PRO A 42 1.89 14.86 -10.33
C PRO A 42 0.40 15.04 -9.94
N PHE A 43 -0.52 14.26 -10.53
CA PHE A 43 -1.96 14.46 -10.35
C PHE A 43 -2.56 13.63 -9.20
N VAL A 44 -2.95 14.31 -8.12
CA VAL A 44 -3.47 13.71 -6.88
C VAL A 44 -4.71 12.83 -7.11
N ARG A 45 -5.66 13.28 -7.94
CA ARG A 45 -6.89 12.51 -8.21
C ARG A 45 -6.60 11.22 -8.98
N LEU A 46 -5.62 11.24 -9.89
CA LEU A 46 -5.22 10.05 -10.66
C LEU A 46 -4.47 9.07 -9.77
N LYS A 47 -3.52 9.54 -8.93
CA LYS A 47 -2.87 8.69 -7.92
C LYS A 47 -3.89 7.96 -7.07
N ARG A 48 -4.89 8.69 -6.56
CA ARG A 48 -5.99 8.11 -5.77
C ARG A 48 -6.74 7.02 -6.54
N TRP A 49 -7.07 7.27 -7.81
CA TRP A 49 -7.77 6.28 -8.63
C TRP A 49 -6.92 5.04 -8.89
N VAL A 50 -5.64 5.21 -9.23
CA VAL A 50 -4.69 4.12 -9.46
C VAL A 50 -4.57 3.24 -8.23
N TYR A 51 -4.38 3.84 -7.05
CA TYR A 51 -4.27 3.11 -5.79
C TYR A 51 -5.56 2.37 -5.40
N ARG A 52 -6.73 2.98 -5.65
CA ARG A 52 -8.01 2.29 -5.43
C ARG A 52 -8.23 1.13 -6.41
N ARG A 53 -7.92 1.33 -7.69
CA ARG A 53 -8.24 0.36 -8.75
C ARG A 53 -7.25 -0.79 -8.82
N PHE A 54 -5.95 -0.50 -8.73
CA PHE A 54 -4.90 -1.50 -8.92
C PHE A 54 -4.38 -2.11 -7.62
N LEU A 55 -4.21 -1.31 -6.57
CA LEU A 55 -3.71 -1.77 -5.27
C LEU A 55 -4.83 -2.18 -4.29
N LYS A 56 -6.10 -2.03 -4.70
CA LYS A 56 -7.30 -2.31 -3.90
C LYS A 56 -7.32 -1.57 -2.56
N MET A 57 -6.71 -0.39 -2.50
CA MET A 57 -6.74 0.47 -1.31
C MET A 57 -8.14 1.08 -1.12
N SER A 58 -8.58 1.21 0.12
CA SER A 58 -9.84 1.89 0.44
C SER A 58 -9.59 3.37 0.71
N ILE A 59 -9.70 4.22 -0.31
CA ILE A 59 -9.43 5.67 -0.18
C ILE A 59 -10.73 6.48 -0.30
N GLY A 60 -11.00 7.29 0.72
CA GLY A 60 -12.17 8.15 0.80
C GLY A 60 -12.25 9.26 -0.27
N PRO A 61 -13.44 9.86 -0.44
CA PRO A 61 -13.62 11.09 -1.19
C PRO A 61 -12.77 12.25 -0.61
N HIS A 62 -12.32 13.16 -1.49
CA HIS A 62 -11.53 14.36 -1.15
C HIS A 62 -10.23 14.12 -0.36
N THR A 63 -9.66 12.92 -0.46
CA THR A 63 -8.34 12.61 0.12
C THR A 63 -7.21 12.98 -0.85
N ALA A 64 -6.17 13.64 -0.33
CA ALA A 64 -4.97 13.99 -1.07
C ALA A 64 -3.74 13.22 -0.54
N LEU A 65 -2.94 12.68 -1.46
CA LEU A 65 -1.62 12.10 -1.18
C LEU A 65 -0.58 13.02 -1.80
N ALA A 66 0.39 13.47 -1.01
CA ALA A 66 1.45 14.34 -1.48
C ALA A 66 2.37 13.63 -2.48
N TYR A 67 3.19 14.41 -3.19
CA TYR A 67 3.92 13.96 -4.37
C TYR A 67 4.82 12.73 -4.09
N LYS A 68 5.57 12.74 -2.98
CA LYS A 68 6.53 11.68 -2.61
C LYS A 68 5.97 10.62 -1.64
N VAL A 69 4.66 10.62 -1.37
CA VAL A 69 4.07 9.63 -0.45
C VAL A 69 4.04 8.26 -1.11
N VAL A 70 4.67 7.29 -0.46
CA VAL A 70 4.76 5.90 -0.91
C VAL A 70 3.89 5.02 0.00
N PRO A 71 2.81 4.40 -0.53
CA PRO A 71 2.01 3.45 0.23
C PRO A 71 2.74 2.12 0.40
N ASP A 72 2.27 1.26 1.32
CA ASP A 72 2.87 -0.05 1.58
C ASP A 72 2.84 -0.96 0.34
N LEU A 73 3.94 -1.69 0.14
CA LEU A 73 4.11 -2.64 -0.97
C LEU A 73 3.54 -4.02 -0.62
N LEU A 74 3.48 -4.37 0.66
CA LEU A 74 3.21 -5.73 1.11
C LEU A 74 1.72 -6.05 1.12
N TYR A 75 0.96 -5.18 1.77
CA TYR A 75 -0.49 -5.34 1.92
C TYR A 75 -1.22 -4.00 1.73
N PRO A 76 -1.10 -3.35 0.56
CA PRO A 76 -1.82 -2.12 0.29
C PRO A 76 -3.34 -2.28 0.43
N GLU A 77 -3.88 -3.48 0.17
CA GLU A 77 -5.31 -3.76 0.31
C GLU A 77 -5.83 -3.62 1.76
N LYS A 78 -4.93 -3.63 2.75
CA LYS A 78 -5.29 -3.40 4.16
C LYS A 78 -5.30 -1.92 4.54
N ILE A 79 -4.85 -1.03 3.65
CA ILE A 79 -4.82 0.40 3.90
C ILE A 79 -6.20 0.99 3.63
N THR A 80 -6.74 1.62 4.66
CA THR A 80 -7.98 2.40 4.59
C THR A 80 -7.69 3.84 4.99
N ILE A 81 -8.00 4.78 4.11
CA ILE A 81 -7.86 6.22 4.35
C ILE A 81 -9.26 6.83 4.37
N GLY A 82 -9.53 7.60 5.42
CA GLY A 82 -10.81 8.29 5.61
C GLY A 82 -11.09 9.38 4.58
N LYS A 83 -12.24 10.03 4.73
CA LYS A 83 -12.66 11.16 3.88
C LYS A 83 -11.95 12.45 4.32
N ASN A 84 -11.68 13.36 3.39
CA ASN A 84 -11.07 14.69 3.67
C ASN A 84 -9.72 14.62 4.41
N VAL A 85 -8.88 13.62 4.09
CA VAL A 85 -7.57 13.44 4.73
C VAL A 85 -6.46 13.90 3.78
N ILE A 86 -5.43 14.54 4.33
CA ILE A 86 -4.18 14.85 3.64
C ILE A 86 -3.10 13.94 4.21
N ILE A 87 -2.39 13.23 3.34
CA ILE A 87 -1.19 12.49 3.70
C ILE A 87 0.00 13.17 3.02
N GLY A 88 0.89 13.71 3.85
CA GLY A 88 2.16 14.34 3.46
C GLY A 88 3.30 13.35 3.44
#